data_AF-A0AA36I8X8-F1
#
_entry.id   AF-A0AA36I8X8-F1
#
_cell.length_a   1.000
_cell.length_b   1.000
_cell.length_c   1.000
_cell.angle_alpha   90.00
_cell.angle_beta   90.00
_cell.angle_gamma   90.00
#
_symmetry.space_group_name_H-M   'P 1'
#
loop_
_entity.id
_entity.type
_entity.pdbx_description
1 polymer ?
#
loop_
_entity_poly.entity_id
_entity_poly.type
_entity_poly.pdbx_seq_one_letter_code
_entity_poly.pdbx_strand_id
1 'polypeptide(L)'
;MLAAGALARHTRRRLCIAWRSHGGHGHDHGMDHPGVFTEREHPLWARRDWKERAFTVGIGGPVGSGKTALTLQLCRALQQRCNMAVVTNDIFTREDAEFLSRNEALPADRIRAVETGGCPHAAIREDVSSNLAACEALTEQHRVQLVLCESGGDNLAANFSRELADYTIYVIDVAGGDKVPRKGGPGITQSDLLVINKVDLAVAVGADLEVMRRDAEKMRGAGPTIFAAVKHGKGVPEIVGHILSALELATGHKVE
;
A
#
# COMPACT_ATOMS: atom_id res chain seq x y z
N MET A 1 -58.09 -43.77 -11.47
CA MET A 1 -57.23 -42.75 -10.85
C MET A 1 -56.06 -42.51 -11.80
N LEU A 2 -56.20 -41.58 -12.75
CA LEU A 2 -55.16 -41.10 -13.66
C LEU A 2 -55.61 -39.73 -14.19
N ALA A 3 -54.66 -38.80 -14.22
CA ALA A 3 -54.85 -37.36 -14.36
C ALA A 3 -55.09 -36.91 -15.82
N ALA A 4 -55.80 -35.79 -15.98
CA ALA A 4 -55.75 -34.94 -17.17
C ALA A 4 -55.75 -33.46 -16.74
N GLY A 5 -54.69 -32.74 -17.08
CA GLY A 5 -54.49 -31.33 -16.79
C GLY A 5 -55.13 -30.41 -17.82
N ALA A 6 -55.43 -29.18 -17.40
CA ALA A 6 -55.75 -28.07 -18.29
C ALA A 6 -54.99 -26.81 -17.81
N LEU A 7 -54.17 -26.27 -18.71
CA LEU A 7 -53.37 -25.06 -18.56
C LEU A 7 -54.25 -23.80 -18.46
N ALA A 8 -54.03 -22.99 -17.42
CA ALA A 8 -54.46 -21.59 -17.40
C ALA A 8 -53.27 -20.67 -17.76
N ARG A 9 -53.40 -19.91 -18.85
CA ARG A 9 -52.40 -18.94 -19.32
C ARG A 9 -52.48 -17.67 -18.49
N HIS A 10 -51.39 -17.32 -17.81
CA HIS A 10 -51.22 -16.02 -17.14
C HIS A 10 -50.40 -15.09 -18.04
N THR A 11 -51.04 -14.06 -18.60
CA THR A 11 -50.41 -12.97 -19.35
C THR A 11 -49.82 -11.95 -18.38
N ARG A 12 -48.50 -12.02 -18.10
CA ARG A 12 -47.79 -10.94 -17.41
C ARG A 12 -47.41 -9.84 -18.39
N ARG A 13 -48.06 -8.67 -18.27
CA ARG A 13 -47.62 -7.40 -18.86
C ARG A 13 -46.25 -7.04 -18.27
N ARG A 14 -45.19 -6.99 -19.10
CA ARG A 14 -43.91 -6.37 -18.73
C ARG A 14 -44.02 -4.87 -18.98
N LEU A 15 -43.92 -4.08 -17.91
CA LEU A 15 -43.73 -2.63 -17.97
C LEU A 15 -42.25 -2.40 -18.36
N CYS A 16 -41.99 -2.03 -19.61
CA CYS A 16 -40.68 -1.53 -20.02
C CYS A 16 -40.57 -0.06 -19.61
N ILE A 17 -39.83 0.22 -18.54
CA ILE A 17 -39.41 1.59 -18.20
C ILE A 17 -38.17 1.88 -19.05
N ALA A 18 -38.34 2.76 -20.04
CA ALA A 18 -37.26 3.27 -20.86
C ALA A 18 -36.42 4.26 -20.04
N TRP A 19 -35.17 3.90 -19.73
CA TRP A 19 -34.18 4.84 -19.22
C TRP A 19 -33.60 5.63 -20.38
N ARG A 20 -33.83 6.95 -20.38
CA ARG A 20 -33.18 7.89 -21.30
C ARG A 20 -31.75 8.12 -20.80
N SER A 21 -30.77 7.77 -21.64
CA SER A 21 -29.36 8.15 -21.48
C SER A 21 -29.19 9.62 -21.87
N HIS A 22 -28.92 10.49 -20.90
CA HIS A 22 -28.38 11.84 -21.14
C HIS A 22 -27.04 11.98 -20.44
N GLY A 23 -26.04 12.48 -21.17
CA GLY A 23 -24.80 13.03 -20.62
C GLY A 23 -23.63 12.06 -20.61
N GLY A 24 -22.91 11.99 -21.73
CA GLY A 24 -21.56 11.41 -21.76
C GLY A 24 -20.58 12.33 -21.05
N HIS A 25 -20.15 11.94 -19.85
CA HIS A 25 -18.87 12.34 -19.27
C HIS A 25 -17.93 11.16 -19.47
N GLY A 26 -17.04 11.27 -20.47
CA GLY A 26 -15.96 10.31 -20.65
C GLY A 26 -14.96 10.48 -19.50
N HIS A 27 -14.99 9.56 -18.55
CA HIS A 27 -13.86 9.32 -17.66
C HIS A 27 -12.89 8.42 -18.42
N ASP A 28 -11.85 9.02 -18.98
CA ASP A 28 -10.73 8.27 -19.53
C ASP A 28 -9.92 7.71 -18.35
N HIS A 29 -10.14 6.44 -18.04
CA HIS A 29 -9.31 5.67 -17.12
C HIS A 29 -8.40 4.69 -17.87
N GLY A 30 -8.03 5.02 -19.12
CA GLY A 30 -7.06 4.25 -19.89
C GLY A 30 -5.64 4.45 -19.36
N MET A 31 -5.23 3.63 -18.39
CA MET A 31 -3.80 3.33 -18.24
C MET A 31 -3.39 2.49 -19.45
N ASP A 32 -2.95 3.14 -20.54
CA ASP A 32 -2.43 2.47 -21.75
C ASP A 32 -1.19 1.60 -21.46
N HIS A 33 -0.64 1.73 -20.25
CA HIS A 33 0.49 0.97 -19.80
C HIS A 33 0.52 0.89 -18.26
N PRO A 34 1.23 -0.10 -17.67
CA PRO A 34 1.20 -0.36 -16.23
C PRO A 34 1.94 0.68 -15.34
N GLY A 35 2.41 1.82 -15.87
CA GLY A 35 3.22 2.85 -15.18
C GLY A 35 4.73 2.74 -15.46
N VAL A 36 5.44 3.87 -15.71
CA VAL A 36 6.91 3.92 -15.90
C VAL A 36 7.50 4.56 -14.66
N PHE A 37 8.53 3.96 -14.08
CA PHE A 37 9.16 4.48 -12.87
C PHE A 37 9.66 5.93 -12.98
N THR A 38 10.20 6.31 -14.15
CA THR A 38 10.72 7.67 -14.40
C THR A 38 9.62 8.71 -14.61
N GLU A 39 8.40 8.28 -14.92
CA GLU A 39 7.23 9.14 -15.13
C GLU A 39 6.32 9.18 -13.91
N ARG A 40 6.72 8.55 -12.80
CA ARG A 40 5.93 8.54 -11.57
C ARG A 40 5.76 9.96 -11.04
N GLU A 41 4.61 10.20 -10.43
CA GLU A 41 4.40 11.43 -9.68
C GLU A 41 5.41 11.51 -8.52
N HIS A 42 6.01 12.68 -8.35
CA HIS A 42 6.89 12.99 -7.24
C HIS A 42 6.15 13.84 -6.20
N PRO A 43 6.40 13.64 -4.90
CA PRO A 43 5.87 14.50 -3.86
C PRO A 43 6.42 15.93 -3.99
N LEU A 44 5.57 16.93 -3.74
CA LEU A 44 5.96 18.35 -3.79
C LEU A 44 6.56 18.81 -2.45
N TRP A 45 7.76 18.31 -2.11
CA TRP A 45 8.42 18.62 -0.83
C TRP A 45 8.61 20.11 -0.55
N ALA A 46 8.86 20.93 -1.58
CA ALA A 46 9.10 22.36 -1.43
C ALA A 46 7.94 23.16 -0.80
N ARG A 47 6.73 22.58 -0.76
CA ARG A 47 5.54 23.21 -0.18
C ARG A 47 5.08 22.52 1.12
N ARG A 48 5.82 21.54 1.64
CA ARG A 48 5.45 20.80 2.85
C ARG A 48 5.92 21.52 4.11
N ASP A 49 5.02 21.65 5.08
CA ASP A 49 5.39 21.94 6.47
C ASP A 49 5.50 20.62 7.24
N TRP A 50 6.72 20.21 7.54
CA TRP A 50 7.01 18.97 8.25
C TRP A 50 6.60 18.99 9.74
N LYS A 51 6.20 20.15 10.28
CA LYS A 51 5.63 20.28 11.63
C LYS A 51 4.12 20.06 11.66
N GLU A 52 3.44 20.34 10.56
CA GLU A 52 2.01 20.05 10.39
C GLU A 52 1.80 18.57 10.10
N ARG A 53 2.59 18.02 9.18
CA ARG A 53 2.59 16.59 8.86
C ARG A 53 4.01 16.08 8.67
N ALA A 54 4.40 15.14 9.52
CA ALA A 54 5.67 14.46 9.44
C ALA A 54 5.88 13.74 8.10
N PHE A 55 7.14 13.49 7.74
CA PHE A 55 7.47 12.72 6.55
C PHE A 55 6.75 11.37 6.59
N THR A 56 5.91 11.09 5.60
CA THR A 56 5.05 9.91 5.61
C THR A 56 5.53 8.87 4.59
N VAL A 57 5.81 7.66 5.08
CA VAL A 57 6.14 6.50 4.25
C VAL A 57 4.89 5.64 4.09
N GLY A 58 4.36 5.57 2.87
CA GLY A 58 3.26 4.66 2.53
C GLY A 58 3.77 3.25 2.29
N ILE A 59 3.22 2.26 2.99
CA ILE A 59 3.55 0.83 2.83
C ILE A 59 2.33 0.13 2.23
N GLY A 60 2.38 -0.14 0.93
CA GLY A 60 1.30 -0.77 0.16
C GLY A 60 1.65 -2.18 -0.31
N GLY A 61 0.65 -2.92 -0.78
CA GLY A 61 0.88 -4.26 -1.33
C GLY A 61 -0.23 -5.26 -1.03
N PRO A 62 -0.19 -6.44 -1.67
CA PRO A 62 -1.23 -7.45 -1.53
C PRO A 62 -1.50 -7.94 -0.11
N VAL A 63 -2.71 -8.46 0.09
CA VAL A 63 -3.08 -9.18 1.32
C VAL A 63 -2.03 -10.27 1.58
N GLY A 64 -1.49 -10.30 2.80
CA GLY A 64 -0.53 -11.32 3.22
C GLY A 64 0.91 -11.14 2.69
N SER A 65 1.24 -10.10 1.92
CA SER A 65 2.60 -9.85 1.40
C SER A 65 3.66 -9.58 2.49
N GLY A 66 3.21 -9.21 3.69
CA GLY A 66 4.06 -8.98 4.87
C GLY A 66 4.29 -7.51 5.19
N LYS A 67 3.35 -6.63 4.83
CA LYS A 67 3.35 -5.20 5.18
C LYS A 67 3.49 -4.98 6.69
N THR A 68 2.58 -5.52 7.52
CA THR A 68 2.66 -5.43 8.99
C THR A 68 3.97 -5.96 9.56
N ALA A 69 4.52 -7.03 8.97
CA ALA A 69 5.82 -7.56 9.38
C ALA A 69 6.97 -6.62 9.04
N LEU A 70 6.91 -5.94 7.88
CA LEU A 70 7.83 -4.87 7.53
C LEU A 70 7.67 -3.66 8.46
N THR A 71 6.44 -3.19 8.69
CA THR A 71 6.13 -2.10 9.63
C THR A 71 6.74 -2.35 11.00
N LEU A 72 6.56 -3.55 11.57
CA LEU A 72 7.17 -3.93 12.85
C LEU A 72 8.70 -3.83 12.85
N GLN A 73 9.34 -4.37 11.81
CA GLN A 73 10.81 -4.36 11.71
C GLN A 73 11.37 -2.96 11.47
N LEU A 74 10.66 -2.12 10.72
CA LEU A 74 11.00 -0.72 10.55
C LEU A 74 10.87 0.05 11.87
N CYS A 75 9.79 -0.15 12.63
CA CYS A 75 9.66 0.45 13.97
C CYS A 75 10.83 0.05 14.88
N ARG A 76 11.21 -1.22 14.91
CA ARG A 76 12.36 -1.69 15.72
C ARG A 76 13.68 -1.05 15.29
N ALA A 77 13.90 -0.89 14.00
CA ALA A 77 15.13 -0.33 13.47
C ALA A 77 15.21 1.21 13.56
N LEU A 78 14.08 1.91 13.53
CA LEU A 78 14.01 3.36 13.40
C LEU A 78 13.64 4.10 14.69
N GLN A 79 12.91 3.47 15.62
CA GLN A 79 12.38 4.17 16.81
C GLN A 79 13.44 4.80 17.72
N GLN A 80 14.66 4.25 17.71
CA GLN A 80 15.79 4.77 18.50
C GLN A 80 16.54 5.89 17.78
N ARG A 81 16.25 6.11 16.50
CA ARG A 81 16.97 7.06 15.62
C ARG A 81 16.12 8.27 15.27
N CYS A 82 14.83 8.07 15.04
CA CYS A 82 13.89 9.16 14.78
C CYS A 82 12.59 8.99 15.59
N ASN A 83 12.05 10.10 16.04
CA ASN A 83 10.75 10.14 16.69
C ASN A 83 9.66 9.77 15.68
N MET A 84 8.95 8.65 15.89
CA MET A 84 8.05 8.10 14.89
C MET A 84 6.69 7.65 15.42
N ALA A 85 5.74 7.47 14.51
CA ALA A 85 4.42 6.90 14.75
C ALA A 85 3.98 6.01 13.57
N VAL A 86 2.88 5.27 13.76
CA VAL A 86 2.31 4.38 12.74
C VAL A 86 0.81 4.66 12.58
N VAL A 87 0.36 4.72 11.34
CA VAL A 87 -1.04 4.62 10.94
C VAL A 87 -1.22 3.29 10.22
N THR A 88 -2.20 2.48 10.64
CA THR A 88 -2.56 1.22 9.97
C THR A 88 -3.98 1.27 9.45
N ASN A 89 -4.19 0.75 8.24
CA ASN A 89 -5.51 0.72 7.63
C ASN A 89 -6.01 -0.70 7.54
N ASP A 90 -7.24 -0.92 7.95
CA ASP A 90 -7.96 -2.16 7.68
C ASP A 90 -9.44 -1.84 7.43
N ILE A 91 -10.17 -2.75 6.78
CA ILE A 91 -11.51 -2.46 6.29
C ILE A 91 -12.50 -2.42 7.47
N PHE A 92 -12.43 -3.42 8.35
CA PHE A 92 -13.43 -3.63 9.42
C PHE A 92 -12.81 -3.98 10.78
N THR A 93 -11.48 -4.01 10.89
CA THR A 93 -10.81 -4.43 12.12
C THR A 93 -9.69 -3.47 12.49
N ARG A 94 -9.06 -3.74 13.63
CA ARG A 94 -7.83 -3.05 14.08
C ARG A 94 -6.67 -4.03 14.23
N GLU A 95 -6.75 -5.19 13.58
CA GLU A 95 -5.85 -6.32 13.80
C GLU A 95 -4.38 -5.93 13.62
N ASP A 96 -4.06 -5.13 12.60
CA ASP A 96 -2.68 -4.67 12.37
C ASP A 96 -2.17 -3.73 13.47
N ALA A 97 -2.98 -2.77 13.92
CA ALA A 97 -2.63 -1.89 15.05
C ALA A 97 -2.46 -2.69 16.35
N GLU A 98 -3.37 -3.64 16.61
CA GLU A 98 -3.30 -4.52 17.77
C GLU A 98 -2.09 -5.45 17.70
N PHE A 99 -1.78 -6.00 16.52
CA PHE A 99 -0.59 -6.80 16.30
C PHE A 99 0.67 -6.00 16.62
N LEU A 100 0.79 -4.76 16.11
CA LEU A 100 1.95 -3.91 16.39
C LEU A 100 2.05 -3.56 17.88
N SER A 101 0.92 -3.29 18.54
CA SER A 101 0.85 -3.01 19.97
C SER A 101 1.28 -4.22 20.81
N ARG A 102 0.75 -5.42 20.50
CA ARG A 102 1.11 -6.68 21.16
C ARG A 102 2.58 -7.07 20.99
N ASN A 103 3.21 -6.62 19.90
CA ASN A 103 4.63 -6.86 19.61
C ASN A 103 5.53 -5.71 20.06
N GLU A 104 4.99 -4.76 20.84
CA GLU A 104 5.70 -3.61 21.40
C GLU A 104 6.46 -2.84 20.30
N ALA A 105 5.83 -2.67 19.13
CA ALA A 105 6.45 -1.97 18.00
C ALA A 105 6.80 -0.53 18.38
N LEU A 106 5.85 0.14 19.04
CA LEU A 106 5.93 1.49 19.62
C LEU A 106 4.98 1.56 20.83
N PRO A 107 5.09 2.59 21.68
CA PRO A 107 4.04 2.95 22.63
C PRO A 107 2.67 3.04 21.94
N ALA A 108 1.62 2.55 22.61
CA ALA A 108 0.29 2.39 22.01
C ALA A 108 -0.34 3.73 21.54
N ASP A 109 -0.02 4.84 22.20
CA ASP A 109 -0.48 6.18 21.81
C ASP A 109 0.10 6.66 20.47
N ARG A 110 1.16 6.00 19.97
CA ARG A 110 1.80 6.28 18.67
C ARG A 110 1.35 5.36 17.54
N ILE A 111 0.38 4.47 17.79
CA ILE A 111 -0.18 3.56 16.79
C ILE A 111 -1.65 3.90 16.61
N ARG A 112 -2.03 4.36 15.41
CA ARG A 112 -3.40 4.74 15.07
C ARG A 112 -3.99 3.78 14.04
N ALA A 113 -5.12 3.15 14.38
CA ALA A 113 -5.92 2.42 13.41
C ALA A 113 -6.89 3.36 12.68
N VAL A 114 -6.97 3.21 11.36
CA VAL A 114 -7.98 3.84 10.49
C VAL A 114 -8.82 2.72 9.87
N GLU A 115 -10.09 2.64 10.26
CA GLU A 115 -11.05 1.72 9.66
C GLU A 115 -11.61 2.35 8.38
N THR A 116 -11.30 1.77 7.22
CA THR A 116 -11.61 2.40 5.93
C THR A 116 -13.07 2.23 5.51
N GLY A 117 -13.77 1.21 6.04
CA GLY A 117 -15.16 0.90 5.71
C GLY A 117 -15.43 0.44 4.27
N GLY A 118 -14.41 0.45 3.41
CA GLY A 118 -14.49 0.14 1.97
C GLY A 118 -13.14 -0.22 1.36
N CYS A 119 -13.04 -0.17 0.03
CA CYS A 119 -11.85 -0.58 -0.72
C CYS A 119 -10.57 0.13 -0.22
N PRO A 120 -9.52 -0.62 0.17
CA PRO A 120 -8.30 -0.02 0.73
C PRO A 120 -7.63 1.02 -0.18
N HIS A 121 -7.62 0.81 -1.51
CA HIS A 121 -7.04 1.78 -2.45
C HIS A 121 -7.73 3.15 -2.41
N ALA A 122 -9.04 3.21 -2.18
CA ALA A 122 -9.76 4.47 -2.10
C ALA A 122 -9.23 5.32 -0.93
N ALA A 123 -9.03 4.69 0.24
CA ALA A 123 -8.55 5.34 1.45
C ALA A 123 -7.10 5.87 1.35
N ILE A 124 -6.29 5.34 0.43
CA ILE A 124 -4.89 5.77 0.25
C ILE A 124 -4.66 6.57 -1.03
N ARG A 125 -5.66 6.71 -1.90
CA ARG A 125 -5.51 7.36 -3.21
C ARG A 125 -6.61 8.36 -3.55
N GLU A 126 -7.87 7.97 -3.42
CA GLU A 126 -9.02 8.77 -3.90
C GLU A 126 -9.54 9.71 -2.81
N ASP A 127 -9.66 9.20 -1.59
CA ASP A 127 -9.99 9.98 -0.40
C ASP A 127 -9.02 9.61 0.72
N VAL A 128 -7.98 10.42 0.84
CA VAL A 128 -6.93 10.23 1.85
C VAL A 128 -7.19 10.98 3.15
N SER A 129 -8.35 11.64 3.29
CA SER A 129 -8.66 12.57 4.38
C SER A 129 -8.47 11.97 5.77
N SER A 130 -8.99 10.75 5.99
CA SER A 130 -8.89 10.05 7.27
C SER A 130 -7.45 9.70 7.64
N ASN A 131 -6.64 9.31 6.65
CA ASN A 131 -5.22 9.01 6.85
C ASN A 131 -4.40 10.27 7.09
N LEU A 132 -4.71 11.34 6.35
CA LEU A 132 -4.04 12.61 6.48
C LEU A 132 -4.26 13.19 7.88
N ALA A 133 -5.52 13.23 8.34
CA ALA A 133 -5.88 13.67 9.68
C ALA A 133 -5.21 12.82 10.77
N ALA A 134 -5.11 11.50 10.58
CA ALA A 134 -4.39 10.63 11.51
C ALA A 134 -2.88 10.95 11.56
N CYS A 135 -2.25 11.19 10.42
CA CYS A 135 -0.84 11.56 10.33
C CYS A 135 -0.57 12.93 10.99
N GLU A 136 -1.40 13.92 10.72
CA GLU A 136 -1.31 15.27 11.30
C GLU A 136 -1.51 15.23 12.82
N ALA A 137 -2.54 14.55 13.31
CA ALA A 137 -2.79 14.43 14.75
C ALA A 137 -1.63 13.76 15.50
N LEU A 138 -1.04 12.69 14.94
CA LEU A 138 0.14 12.04 15.52
C LEU A 138 1.37 12.96 15.47
N THR A 139 1.52 13.72 14.39
CA THR A 139 2.59 14.73 14.23
C THR A 139 2.47 15.80 15.31
N GLU A 140 1.29 16.36 15.52
CA GLU A 140 1.05 17.37 16.54
C GLU A 140 1.24 16.82 17.96
N GLN A 141 0.60 15.69 18.28
CA GLN A 141 0.58 15.11 19.62
C GLN A 141 1.98 14.67 20.09
N HIS A 142 2.80 14.13 19.20
CA HIS A 142 4.07 13.51 19.55
C HIS A 142 5.30 14.19 18.94
N ARG A 143 5.11 15.23 18.11
CA ARG A 143 6.19 15.91 17.36
C ARG A 143 7.06 14.93 16.57
N VAL A 144 6.42 13.93 15.95
CA VAL A 144 7.12 12.90 15.19
C VAL A 144 7.73 13.49 13.92
N GLN A 145 8.84 12.89 13.50
CA GLN A 145 9.57 13.22 12.28
C GLN A 145 9.19 12.29 11.13
N LEU A 146 8.72 11.08 11.46
CA LEU A 146 8.38 10.02 10.53
C LEU A 146 7.06 9.36 10.92
N VAL A 147 6.17 9.17 9.94
CA VAL A 147 4.97 8.33 10.08
C VAL A 147 5.05 7.19 9.06
N LEU A 148 4.88 5.95 9.52
CA LEU A 148 4.62 4.82 8.62
C LEU A 148 3.10 4.71 8.44
N CYS A 149 2.62 4.79 7.21
CA CYS A 149 1.21 4.61 6.87
C CYS A 149 1.04 3.28 6.11
N GLU A 150 0.56 2.25 6.78
CA GLU A 150 0.29 0.95 6.18
C GLU A 150 -1.11 0.91 5.56
N SER A 151 -1.20 0.55 4.28
CA SER A 151 -2.48 0.33 3.63
C SER A 151 -3.12 -1.00 4.06
N GLY A 152 -4.44 -1.10 3.93
CA GLY A 152 -5.08 -2.41 3.88
C GLY A 152 -4.53 -3.24 2.70
N GLY A 153 -4.64 -4.56 2.77
CA GLY A 153 -4.24 -5.41 1.65
C GLY A 153 -5.18 -5.26 0.45
N ASP A 154 -4.62 -5.01 -0.74
CA ASP A 154 -5.39 -4.79 -1.97
C ASP A 154 -4.74 -5.49 -3.18
N ASN A 155 -5.27 -5.30 -4.38
CA ASN A 155 -4.72 -5.86 -5.60
C ASN A 155 -3.53 -5.03 -6.14
N LEU A 156 -2.96 -5.47 -7.27
CA LEU A 156 -1.75 -4.86 -7.88
C LEU A 156 -1.97 -3.43 -8.41
N ALA A 157 -3.20 -2.96 -8.51
CA ALA A 157 -3.54 -1.61 -8.94
C ALA A 157 -3.44 -0.56 -7.81
N ALA A 158 -3.35 -0.99 -6.55
CA ALA A 158 -3.28 -0.06 -5.43
C ALA A 158 -1.93 0.68 -5.41
N ASN A 159 -2.00 2.00 -5.29
CA ASN A 159 -0.85 2.88 -5.14
C ASN A 159 -1.26 4.07 -4.26
N PHE A 160 -0.34 4.60 -3.47
CA PHE A 160 -0.60 5.76 -2.63
C PHE A 160 -0.69 7.04 -3.46
N SER A 161 -1.61 7.94 -3.09
CA SER A 161 -1.56 9.33 -3.52
C SER A 161 -0.31 10.01 -2.95
N ARG A 162 0.33 10.85 -3.76
CA ARG A 162 1.46 11.70 -3.34
C ARG A 162 1.03 12.84 -2.40
N GLU A 163 -0.27 13.06 -2.25
CA GLU A 163 -0.80 13.94 -1.20
C GLU A 163 -0.64 13.32 0.19
N LEU A 164 -0.71 11.99 0.30
CA LEU A 164 -0.58 11.25 1.56
C LEU A 164 0.85 10.77 1.83
N ALA A 165 1.52 10.18 0.83
CA ALA A 165 2.84 9.55 1.01
C ALA A 165 3.96 10.33 0.32
N ASP A 166 4.96 10.73 1.10
CA ASP A 166 6.19 11.37 0.62
C ASP A 166 7.22 10.35 0.12
N TYR A 167 7.07 9.08 0.51
CA TYR A 167 7.83 7.95 -0.02
C TYR A 167 6.96 6.70 -0.03
N THR A 168 7.00 5.91 -1.10
CA THR A 168 6.16 4.72 -1.22
C THR A 168 6.97 3.44 -1.32
N ILE A 169 6.64 2.49 -0.45
CA ILE A 169 7.14 1.12 -0.48
C ILE A 169 5.99 0.23 -0.93
N TYR A 170 6.21 -0.56 -1.98
CA TYR A 170 5.26 -1.58 -2.41
C TYR A 170 5.82 -2.96 -2.11
N VAL A 171 5.08 -3.76 -1.36
CA VAL A 171 5.51 -5.09 -0.91
C VAL A 171 4.74 -6.14 -1.71
N ILE A 172 5.46 -6.97 -2.45
CA ILE A 172 4.96 -8.23 -2.98
C ILE A 172 5.71 -9.37 -2.30
N ASP A 173 5.25 -10.60 -2.45
CA ASP A 173 5.93 -11.74 -1.87
C ASP A 173 6.04 -12.94 -2.81
N VAL A 174 7.06 -13.74 -2.57
CA VAL A 174 7.39 -14.91 -3.38
C VAL A 174 6.27 -15.96 -3.38
N ALA A 175 5.49 -16.09 -2.30
CA ALA A 175 4.37 -17.03 -2.24
C ALA A 175 3.17 -16.58 -3.10
N GLY A 176 3.12 -15.32 -3.54
CA GLY A 176 2.20 -14.85 -4.59
C GLY A 176 2.54 -15.39 -5.99
N GLY A 177 3.73 -15.98 -6.14
CA GLY A 177 4.26 -16.58 -7.36
C GLY A 177 5.26 -15.69 -8.10
N ASP A 178 6.24 -16.32 -8.75
CA ASP A 178 7.32 -15.65 -9.47
C ASP A 178 6.88 -14.75 -10.65
N LYS A 179 5.61 -14.90 -11.06
CA LYS A 179 4.97 -14.10 -12.11
C LYS A 179 4.42 -12.76 -11.64
N VAL A 180 4.40 -12.50 -10.34
CA VAL A 180 3.82 -11.25 -9.82
C VAL A 180 4.52 -10.01 -10.39
N PRO A 181 5.87 -9.91 -10.46
CA PRO A 181 6.53 -8.76 -11.06
C PRO A 181 6.06 -8.44 -12.50
N ARG A 182 6.02 -9.42 -13.41
CA ARG A 182 5.56 -9.23 -14.81
C ARG A 182 4.08 -8.90 -14.97
N LYS A 183 3.25 -9.07 -13.92
CA LYS A 183 1.86 -8.59 -13.95
C LYS A 183 1.77 -7.06 -13.88
N GLY A 184 2.82 -6.38 -13.42
CA GLY A 184 2.88 -4.92 -13.34
C GLY A 184 1.88 -4.33 -12.35
N GLY A 185 1.38 -3.14 -12.69
CA GLY A 185 0.56 -2.29 -11.82
C GLY A 185 1.39 -1.18 -11.17
N PRO A 186 0.77 -0.03 -10.86
CA PRO A 186 1.47 1.18 -10.41
C PRO A 186 2.29 0.96 -9.14
N GLY A 187 1.86 0.09 -8.22
CA GLY A 187 2.70 -0.28 -7.08
C GLY A 187 4.00 -0.97 -7.52
N ILE A 188 3.90 -1.92 -8.45
CA ILE A 188 5.06 -2.63 -9.00
C ILE A 188 5.86 -1.76 -9.96
N THR A 189 5.33 -0.76 -10.64
CA THR A 189 6.10 0.01 -11.63
C THR A 189 6.58 1.38 -11.13
N GLN A 190 5.85 1.99 -10.21
CA GLN A 190 5.98 3.41 -9.86
C GLN A 190 6.17 3.70 -8.37
N SER A 191 6.15 2.71 -7.47
CA SER A 191 6.54 2.97 -6.06
C SER A 191 7.96 3.54 -5.98
N ASP A 192 8.38 4.18 -4.90
CA ASP A 192 9.79 4.58 -4.76
C ASP A 192 10.71 3.40 -4.46
N LEU A 193 10.18 2.37 -3.79
CA LEU A 193 10.85 1.11 -3.52
C LEU A 193 9.90 -0.07 -3.74
N LEU A 194 10.37 -1.09 -4.46
CA LEU A 194 9.72 -2.40 -4.51
C LEU A 194 10.42 -3.35 -3.53
N VAL A 195 9.64 -4.03 -2.69
CA VAL A 195 10.14 -5.10 -1.82
C VAL A 195 9.54 -6.42 -2.28
N ILE A 196 10.40 -7.38 -2.63
CA ILE A 196 10.02 -8.77 -2.93
C ILE A 196 10.34 -9.59 -1.69
N ASN A 197 9.32 -9.81 -0.86
CA ASN A 197 9.44 -10.42 0.46
C ASN A 197 9.30 -11.95 0.43
N LYS A 198 9.65 -12.60 1.55
CA LYS A 198 9.56 -14.04 1.80
C LYS A 198 10.43 -14.87 0.85
N VAL A 199 11.62 -14.36 0.52
CA VAL A 199 12.58 -15.05 -0.35
C VAL A 199 13.06 -16.38 0.21
N ASP A 200 12.94 -16.57 1.52
CA ASP A 200 13.16 -17.83 2.21
C ASP A 200 12.15 -18.94 1.81
N LEU A 201 10.99 -18.57 1.27
CA LEU A 201 9.96 -19.53 0.84
C LEU A 201 10.08 -19.96 -0.62
N ALA A 202 11.03 -19.42 -1.40
CA ALA A 202 11.12 -19.64 -2.84
C ALA A 202 11.10 -21.11 -3.25
N VAL A 203 11.93 -21.93 -2.60
CA VAL A 203 12.00 -23.38 -2.87
C VAL A 203 10.67 -24.07 -2.51
N ALA A 204 10.05 -23.69 -1.39
CA ALA A 204 8.82 -24.32 -0.91
C ALA A 204 7.62 -24.08 -1.83
N VAL A 205 7.60 -22.95 -2.53
CA VAL A 205 6.50 -22.59 -3.47
C VAL A 205 6.89 -22.76 -4.94
N GLY A 206 8.09 -23.27 -5.23
CA GLY A 206 8.58 -23.48 -6.60
C GLY A 206 8.76 -22.17 -7.40
N ALA A 207 9.08 -21.06 -6.71
CA ALA A 207 9.30 -19.77 -7.34
C ALA A 207 10.78 -19.52 -7.64
N ASP A 208 11.07 -18.96 -8.81
CA ASP A 208 12.42 -18.59 -9.23
C ASP A 208 12.71 -17.11 -8.95
N LEU A 209 13.68 -16.83 -8.08
CA LEU A 209 14.06 -15.48 -7.68
C LEU A 209 14.75 -14.69 -8.81
N GLU A 210 15.47 -15.36 -9.71
CA GLU A 210 16.12 -14.71 -10.85
C GLU A 210 15.09 -14.30 -11.91
N VAL A 211 14.04 -15.12 -12.09
CA VAL A 211 12.89 -14.74 -12.90
C VAL A 211 12.19 -13.50 -12.31
N MET A 212 11.98 -13.46 -10.99
CA MET A 212 11.39 -12.29 -10.35
C MET A 212 12.27 -11.04 -10.48
N ARG A 213 13.59 -11.19 -10.37
CA ARG A 213 14.56 -10.10 -10.49
C ARG A 213 14.52 -9.49 -11.89
N ARG A 214 14.71 -10.32 -12.91
CA ARG A 214 14.68 -9.91 -14.32
C ARG A 214 13.37 -9.19 -14.65
N ASP A 215 12.25 -9.71 -14.16
CA ASP A 215 10.96 -9.13 -14.47
C ASP A 215 10.72 -7.82 -13.70
N ALA A 216 11.15 -7.70 -12.45
CA ALA A 216 11.10 -6.44 -11.72
C ALA A 216 11.94 -5.35 -12.40
N GLU A 217 13.17 -5.68 -12.83
CA GLU A 217 14.05 -4.79 -13.60
C GLU A 217 13.40 -4.35 -14.91
N LYS A 218 12.78 -5.28 -15.65
CA LYS A 218 12.06 -4.96 -16.88
C LYS A 218 10.88 -4.01 -16.64
N MET A 219 10.11 -4.24 -15.58
CA MET A 219 8.88 -3.47 -15.31
C MET A 219 9.15 -2.10 -14.69
N ARG A 220 10.29 -1.93 -14.00
CA ARG A 220 10.61 -0.70 -13.23
C ARG A 220 11.80 0.07 -13.76
N GLY A 221 12.56 -0.48 -14.71
CA GLY A 221 13.81 0.12 -15.17
C GLY A 221 14.77 0.36 -14.00
N ALA A 222 15.12 1.63 -13.76
CA ALA A 222 16.04 2.03 -12.69
C ALA A 222 15.42 2.07 -11.27
N GLY A 223 14.14 1.72 -11.11
CA GLY A 223 13.48 1.71 -9.80
C GLY A 223 14.07 0.67 -8.85
N PRO A 224 14.45 1.04 -7.60
CA PRO A 224 15.11 0.11 -6.70
C PRO A 224 14.18 -1.03 -6.28
N THR A 225 14.75 -2.22 -6.20
CA THR A 225 14.06 -3.44 -5.78
C THR A 225 14.90 -4.19 -4.75
N ILE A 226 14.32 -4.52 -3.60
CA ILE A 226 14.98 -5.27 -2.53
C ILE A 226 14.32 -6.64 -2.36
N PHE A 227 15.15 -7.68 -2.36
CA PHE A 227 14.75 -9.04 -2.06
C PHE A 227 14.92 -9.30 -0.56
N ALA A 228 13.80 -9.48 0.14
CA ALA A 228 13.76 -9.49 1.60
C ALA A 228 13.19 -10.80 2.16
N ALA A 229 13.61 -11.12 3.39
CA ALA A 229 12.90 -12.04 4.25
C ALA A 229 12.70 -11.32 5.57
N VAL A 230 11.67 -10.46 5.64
CA VAL A 230 11.59 -9.43 6.69
C VAL A 230 11.53 -10.05 8.09
N LYS A 231 10.87 -11.21 8.24
CA LYS A 231 10.83 -11.95 9.52
C LYS A 231 12.22 -12.36 10.04
N HIS A 232 13.19 -12.51 9.16
CA HIS A 232 14.58 -12.86 9.47
C HIS A 232 15.52 -11.65 9.38
N GLY A 233 14.99 -10.42 9.25
CA GLY A 233 15.77 -9.19 9.14
C GLY A 233 16.50 -8.98 7.80
N LYS A 234 16.48 -9.97 6.89
CA LYS A 234 17.13 -9.85 5.58
C LYS A 234 16.49 -8.74 4.74
N GLY A 235 17.30 -7.82 4.25
CA GLY A 235 16.89 -6.66 3.44
C GLY A 235 16.38 -5.46 4.25
N VAL A 236 16.07 -5.64 5.55
CA VAL A 236 15.57 -4.54 6.41
C VAL A 236 16.58 -3.38 6.52
N PRO A 237 17.90 -3.62 6.72
CA PRO A 237 18.87 -2.52 6.78
C PRO A 237 18.92 -1.68 5.50
N GLU A 238 18.82 -2.31 4.34
CA GLU A 238 18.79 -1.64 3.03
C GLU A 238 17.51 -0.79 2.90
N ILE A 239 16.34 -1.35 3.26
CA ILE A 239 15.06 -0.62 3.25
C ILE A 239 15.12 0.60 4.18
N VAL A 240 15.70 0.46 5.37
CA VAL A 240 15.92 1.57 6.31
C VAL A 240 16.81 2.65 5.69
N GLY A 241 17.90 2.27 5.02
CA GLY A 241 18.78 3.21 4.32
C GLY A 241 18.05 4.02 3.26
N HIS A 242 17.17 3.40 2.48
CA HIS A 242 16.33 4.08 1.51
C HIS A 242 15.37 5.09 2.15
N ILE A 243 14.69 4.70 3.25
CA ILE A 243 13.77 5.60 3.97
C ILE A 243 14.52 6.80 4.53
N LEU A 244 15.66 6.58 5.21
CA LEU A 244 16.43 7.64 5.83
C LEU A 244 17.03 8.59 4.79
N SER A 245 17.53 8.07 3.68
CA SER A 245 18.02 8.89 2.57
C SER A 245 16.90 9.77 2.00
N ALA A 246 15.71 9.22 1.79
CA ALA A 246 14.56 9.99 1.31
C ALA A 246 14.11 11.05 2.33
N LEU A 247 14.07 10.71 3.61
CA LEU A 247 13.73 11.65 4.69
C LEU A 247 14.74 12.80 4.77
N GLU A 248 16.04 12.50 4.73
CA GLU A 248 17.10 13.52 4.74
C GLU A 248 17.01 14.43 3.52
N LEU A 249 16.83 13.87 2.33
CA LEU A 249 16.65 14.64 1.09
C LEU A 249 15.43 15.55 1.13
N ALA A 250 14.33 15.09 1.73
CA ALA A 250 13.07 15.85 1.78
C ALA A 250 13.06 16.94 2.85
N THR A 251 13.67 16.67 4.02
CA THR A 251 13.53 17.50 5.21
C THR A 251 14.80 18.29 5.57
N GLY A 252 15.95 17.90 5.01
CA GLY A 252 17.28 18.38 5.44
C GLY A 252 17.71 17.88 6.82
N HIS A 253 16.90 17.03 7.48
CA HIS A 253 17.19 16.50 8.80
C HIS A 253 18.02 15.22 8.70
N LYS A 254 19.25 15.25 9.23
CA LYS A 254 20.07 14.05 9.40
C LYS A 254 19.60 13.25 10.61
N VAL A 255 19.22 12.01 10.36
CA VAL A 255 18.89 11.04 11.41
C VAL A 255 20.15 10.26 11.75
N GLU A 256 20.69 10.47 12.95
CA GLU A 256 21.91 9.79 13.44
C GLU A 256 21.65 8.31 13.73
#